data_AF-A0A9D1D098-F1
#
_entry.id   AF-A0A9D1D098-F1
#
_cell.length_a   1.000
_cell.length_b   1.000
_cell.length_c   1.000
_cell.angle_alpha   90.00
_cell.angle_beta   90.00
_cell.angle_gamma   90.00
#
_symmetry.space_group_name_H-M   'P 1'
#
loop_
_entity.id
_entity.type
_entity.pdbx_description
1 polymer ?
#
loop_
_entity_poly.entity_id
_entity_poly.type
_entity_poly.pdbx_seq_one_letter_code
_entity_poly.pdbx_strand_id
1 'polypeptide(L)'
;EHTDYSEVPVEERVDYYGDLDEMLYPKAMTPETEYYYDKADIFAYVGEVESTFDPQITTVNPSMENNLIMYRDSFGNALVPFFANEYGNVYFSRGVPYQMTDILNVGADTLIVERAERFIPDMAQNPPVMEGPVTATKGEEKEAKEGLEEISIEESGIYYKITGSISEEYLDTASKIYIRVNNDTVYEAFPVNYEKDEGTEDNGFCLYLLNTRIAEGAFEAQVIVQDGDGYRIVAEQTVQ
;
A
#
# COMPACT_ATOMS: atom_id res chain seq x y z
N GLU A 1 14.62 -12.22 -20.06
CA GLU A 1 14.84 -11.32 -21.21
C GLU A 1 13.51 -10.63 -21.44
N HIS A 2 13.48 -9.30 -21.60
CA HIS A 2 12.25 -8.53 -21.72
C HIS A 2 12.10 -7.98 -23.13
N THR A 3 10.86 -7.80 -23.57
CA THR A 3 10.59 -7.25 -24.90
C THR A 3 11.00 -5.78 -24.98
N ASP A 4 11.80 -5.42 -25.99
CA ASP A 4 12.04 -4.03 -26.34
C ASP A 4 10.90 -3.51 -27.26
N TYR A 5 9.97 -2.77 -26.68
CA TYR A 5 8.83 -2.20 -27.41
C TYR A 5 9.23 -1.08 -28.38
N SER A 6 10.45 -0.56 -28.34
CA SER A 6 10.92 0.43 -29.32
C SER A 6 11.20 -0.18 -30.71
N GLU A 7 11.38 -1.51 -30.77
CA GLU A 7 11.63 -2.25 -32.01
C GLU A 7 10.36 -2.91 -32.57
N VAL A 8 9.25 -2.91 -31.82
CA VAL A 8 7.99 -3.51 -32.23
C VAL A 8 7.25 -2.58 -33.19
N PRO A 9 6.79 -3.06 -34.36
CA PRO A 9 5.97 -2.25 -35.26
C PRO A 9 4.73 -1.72 -34.54
N VAL A 10 4.45 -0.43 -34.71
CA VAL A 10 3.33 0.25 -34.06
C VAL A 10 2.36 0.79 -35.11
N GLU A 11 1.08 0.58 -34.87
CA GLU A 11 -0.01 1.18 -35.63
C GLU A 11 -0.67 2.29 -34.79
N GLU A 12 -0.67 3.50 -35.34
CA GLU A 12 -1.37 4.64 -34.77
C GLU A 12 -2.82 4.67 -35.27
N ARG A 13 -3.79 4.71 -34.37
CA ARG A 13 -5.23 4.82 -34.71
C ARG A 13 -5.90 5.91 -33.90
N VAL A 14 -7.02 6.41 -34.41
CA VAL A 14 -7.87 7.39 -33.72
C VAL A 14 -9.26 6.79 -33.55
N ASP A 15 -9.37 5.84 -32.63
CA ASP A 15 -10.54 4.97 -32.47
C ASP A 15 -10.94 4.68 -31.01
N TYR A 16 -10.22 5.24 -30.03
CA TYR A 16 -10.51 5.09 -28.61
C TYR A 16 -11.12 6.37 -28.03
N TYR A 17 -12.04 6.22 -27.09
CA TYR A 17 -12.67 7.34 -26.38
C TYR A 17 -12.27 7.27 -24.91
N GLY A 18 -11.50 8.26 -24.45
CA GLY A 18 -11.08 8.36 -23.07
C GLY A 18 -12.27 8.58 -22.13
N ASP A 19 -12.22 7.96 -20.96
CA ASP A 19 -13.25 8.04 -19.92
C ASP A 19 -13.51 9.48 -19.45
N LEU A 20 -12.45 10.30 -19.35
CA LEU A 20 -12.55 11.71 -18.97
C LEU A 20 -13.29 12.54 -20.03
N ASP A 21 -13.05 12.29 -21.32
CA ASP A 21 -13.73 13.01 -22.41
C ASP A 21 -15.21 12.59 -22.47
N GLU A 22 -15.49 11.30 -22.26
CA GLU A 22 -16.87 10.80 -22.12
C GLU A 22 -17.60 11.46 -20.93
N MET A 23 -16.93 11.61 -19.79
CA MET A 23 -17.52 12.23 -18.59
C MET A 23 -17.74 13.74 -18.76
N LEU A 24 -16.81 14.47 -19.36
CA LEU A 24 -16.87 15.93 -19.50
C LEU A 24 -17.73 16.37 -20.70
N TYR A 25 -17.68 15.61 -21.79
CA TYR A 25 -18.31 15.95 -23.08
C TYR A 25 -19.11 14.79 -23.68
N PRO A 26 -20.10 14.21 -22.97
CA PRO A 26 -20.83 13.00 -23.41
C PRO A 26 -21.59 13.16 -24.75
N LYS A 27 -21.74 14.38 -25.25
CA LYS A 27 -22.40 14.70 -26.53
C LYS A 27 -21.44 15.18 -27.62
N ALA A 28 -20.16 15.34 -27.31
CA ALA A 28 -19.15 15.90 -28.20
C ALA A 28 -17.80 15.18 -28.04
N MET A 29 -17.87 13.86 -27.81
CA MET A 29 -16.69 13.02 -27.61
C MET A 29 -15.80 13.05 -28.85
N THR A 30 -14.50 13.19 -28.63
CA THR A 30 -13.49 13.18 -29.68
C THR A 30 -12.59 11.97 -29.46
N PRO A 31 -12.46 11.06 -30.44
CA PRO A 31 -11.56 9.92 -30.30
C PRO A 31 -10.12 10.41 -30.19
N GLU A 32 -9.34 9.77 -29.33
CA GLU A 32 -7.93 10.06 -29.10
C GLU A 32 -7.02 9.12 -29.88
N THR A 33 -5.74 9.52 -30.00
CA THR A 33 -4.73 8.76 -30.72
C THR A 33 -4.16 7.67 -29.83
N GLU A 34 -4.29 6.42 -30.26
CA GLU A 34 -3.81 5.23 -29.57
C GLU A 34 -2.77 4.47 -30.39
N TYR A 35 -1.88 3.78 -29.67
CA TYR A 35 -0.75 3.04 -30.25
C TYR A 35 -0.93 1.53 -30.03
N TYR A 36 -1.18 0.80 -31.11
CA TYR A 36 -1.35 -0.64 -31.11
C TYR A 36 -0.06 -1.30 -31.58
N TYR A 37 0.59 -2.05 -30.69
CA TYR A 37 1.81 -2.78 -31.01
C TYR A 37 1.46 -4.08 -31.75
N ASP A 38 2.10 -4.34 -32.89
CA ASP A 38 1.93 -5.59 -33.66
C ASP A 38 2.68 -6.75 -32.99
N LYS A 39 2.19 -7.12 -31.80
CA LYS A 39 2.69 -8.21 -30.97
C LYS A 39 1.48 -8.97 -30.43
N ALA A 40 1.45 -10.27 -30.66
CA ALA A 40 0.43 -11.12 -30.05
C ALA A 40 0.66 -11.19 -28.55
N ASP A 41 -0.38 -10.93 -27.77
CA ASP A 41 -0.37 -11.22 -26.34
C ASP A 41 -0.22 -12.72 -26.11
N ILE A 42 0.72 -13.10 -25.24
CA ILE A 42 1.03 -14.51 -24.92
C ILE A 42 0.61 -14.83 -23.48
N PHE A 43 -0.47 -14.21 -23.01
CA PHE A 43 -1.06 -14.48 -21.71
C PHE A 43 -2.56 -14.81 -21.84
N ALA A 44 -3.13 -15.38 -20.77
CA ALA A 44 -4.56 -15.58 -20.64
C ALA A 44 -5.06 -14.97 -19.32
N TYR A 45 -6.30 -14.45 -19.34
CA TYR A 45 -7.00 -14.08 -18.12
C TYR A 45 -7.45 -15.33 -17.36
N VAL A 46 -7.39 -15.27 -16.04
CA VAL A 46 -7.92 -16.31 -15.15
C VAL A 46 -9.31 -15.88 -14.70
N GLY A 47 -10.32 -16.67 -15.09
CA GLY A 47 -11.73 -16.35 -14.82
C GLY A 47 -12.33 -15.43 -15.88
N GLU A 48 -13.47 -14.82 -15.54
CA GLU A 48 -14.14 -13.84 -16.38
C GLU A 48 -13.57 -12.45 -16.08
N VAL A 49 -12.94 -11.84 -17.09
CA VAL A 49 -12.46 -10.46 -17.07
C VAL A 49 -13.15 -9.75 -18.23
N GLU A 50 -13.98 -8.77 -17.91
CA GLU A 50 -14.73 -8.00 -18.91
C GLU A 50 -13.86 -6.88 -19.49
N SER A 51 -13.01 -6.28 -18.65
CA SER A 51 -12.24 -5.10 -19.00
C SER A 51 -10.94 -4.98 -18.21
N THR A 52 -9.97 -4.25 -18.76
CA THR A 52 -8.78 -3.81 -17.99
C THR A 52 -9.16 -2.84 -16.85
N PHE A 53 -10.39 -2.33 -16.85
CA PHE A 53 -10.96 -1.52 -15.77
C PHE A 53 -11.44 -2.35 -14.58
N ASP A 54 -11.50 -3.68 -14.70
CA ASP A 54 -11.98 -4.56 -13.65
C ASP A 54 -11.16 -4.34 -12.35
N PRO A 55 -11.82 -4.36 -11.17
CA PRO A 55 -11.17 -4.07 -9.89
C PRO A 55 -10.00 -5.01 -9.57
N GLN A 56 -10.11 -6.26 -9.99
CA GLN A 56 -9.11 -7.31 -9.81
C GLN A 56 -8.98 -8.07 -11.12
N ILE A 57 -7.75 -8.31 -11.53
CA ILE A 57 -7.45 -9.09 -12.74
C ILE A 57 -6.33 -10.06 -12.39
N THR A 58 -6.48 -11.31 -12.77
CA THR A 58 -5.40 -12.29 -12.70
C THR A 58 -5.06 -12.77 -14.10
N THR A 59 -3.78 -12.81 -14.44
CA THR A 59 -3.30 -13.33 -15.71
C THR A 59 -2.25 -14.43 -15.50
N VAL A 60 -2.16 -15.32 -16.50
CA VAL A 60 -1.15 -16.38 -16.57
C VAL A 60 -0.46 -16.34 -17.92
N ASN A 61 0.86 -16.45 -17.91
CA ASN A 61 1.68 -16.59 -19.11
C ASN A 61 2.64 -17.78 -18.93
N PRO A 62 2.36 -18.93 -19.56
CA PRO A 62 3.17 -20.14 -19.37
C PRO A 62 4.58 -20.04 -19.97
N SER A 63 4.86 -18.99 -20.77
CA SER A 63 6.17 -18.77 -21.38
C SER A 63 7.10 -17.91 -20.52
N MET A 64 6.59 -17.34 -19.43
CA MET A 64 7.33 -16.46 -18.53
C MET A 64 7.46 -17.06 -17.13
N GLU A 65 8.46 -16.57 -16.39
CA GLU A 65 8.70 -16.91 -15.00
C GLU A 65 8.38 -15.71 -14.09
N ASN A 66 8.49 -15.91 -12.78
CA ASN A 66 8.20 -14.95 -11.71
C ASN A 66 6.74 -14.53 -11.61
N ASN A 67 6.38 -14.07 -10.42
CA ASN A 67 5.03 -13.65 -10.10
C ASN A 67 5.01 -12.18 -9.67
N LEU A 68 4.02 -11.43 -10.15
CA LEU A 68 3.86 -9.99 -9.89
C LEU A 68 2.54 -9.70 -9.19
N ILE A 69 2.59 -8.79 -8.22
CA ILE A 69 1.42 -8.01 -7.79
C ILE A 69 1.58 -6.58 -8.25
N MET A 70 0.56 -6.06 -8.92
CA MET A 70 0.49 -4.66 -9.31
C MET A 70 -0.76 -4.01 -8.71
N TYR A 71 -0.54 -3.16 -7.69
CA TYR A 71 -1.58 -2.22 -7.29
C TYR A 71 -1.57 -1.05 -8.27
N ARG A 72 -2.73 -0.71 -8.84
CA ARG A 72 -2.85 0.32 -9.88
C ARG A 72 -4.03 1.23 -9.64
N ASP A 73 -3.96 2.44 -10.20
CA ASP A 73 -5.16 3.25 -10.42
C ASP A 73 -5.66 3.10 -11.89
N SER A 74 -6.50 4.02 -12.35
CA SER A 74 -7.01 3.99 -13.73
C SER A 74 -5.93 4.22 -14.80
N PHE A 75 -4.86 4.95 -14.49
CA PHE A 75 -3.73 5.16 -15.41
C PHE A 75 -3.01 3.83 -15.70
N GLY A 76 -2.88 2.98 -14.69
CA GLY A 76 -2.28 1.65 -14.85
C GLY A 76 -3.12 0.64 -15.65
N ASN A 77 -4.35 0.96 -16.04
CA ASN A 77 -5.19 0.06 -16.86
C ASN A 77 -4.53 -0.26 -18.20
N ALA A 78 -3.88 0.73 -18.82
CA ALA A 78 -3.17 0.56 -20.08
C ALA A 78 -1.91 -0.31 -19.95
N LEU A 79 -1.37 -0.45 -18.73
CA LEU A 79 -0.15 -1.22 -18.46
C LEU A 79 -0.41 -2.72 -18.26
N VAL A 80 -1.67 -3.12 -18.07
CA VAL A 80 -2.05 -4.52 -17.78
C VAL A 80 -1.48 -5.50 -18.81
N PRO A 81 -1.65 -5.31 -20.14
CA PRO A 81 -1.13 -6.25 -21.12
C PRO A 81 0.41 -6.31 -21.12
N PHE A 82 1.09 -5.19 -20.90
CA PHE A 82 2.56 -5.14 -20.91
C PHE A 82 3.15 -5.97 -19.78
N PHE A 83 2.63 -5.84 -18.56
CA PHE A 83 3.09 -6.65 -17.43
C PHE A 83 2.65 -8.11 -17.54
N ALA A 84 1.43 -8.37 -18.01
CA ALA A 84 0.94 -9.74 -18.19
C ALA A 84 1.76 -10.53 -19.23
N ASN A 85 2.34 -9.86 -20.23
CA ASN A 85 3.23 -10.50 -21.20
C ASN A 85 4.63 -10.82 -20.65
N GLU A 86 5.06 -10.17 -19.56
CA GLU A 86 6.44 -10.21 -19.09
C GLU A 86 6.63 -11.01 -17.77
N TYR A 87 5.54 -11.51 -17.19
CA TYR A 87 5.52 -12.27 -15.94
C TYR A 87 4.68 -13.54 -16.05
N GLY A 88 5.07 -14.60 -15.35
CA GLY A 88 4.40 -15.89 -15.37
C GLY A 88 2.99 -15.87 -14.77
N ASN A 89 2.82 -15.22 -13.62
CA ASN A 89 1.51 -14.94 -13.04
C ASN A 89 1.46 -13.47 -12.59
N VAL A 90 0.37 -12.76 -12.89
CA VAL A 90 0.18 -11.39 -12.42
C VAL A 90 -1.17 -11.23 -11.76
N TYR A 91 -1.18 -10.62 -10.57
CA TYR A 91 -2.37 -10.15 -9.89
C TYR A 91 -2.39 -8.63 -9.89
N PHE A 92 -3.37 -8.06 -10.60
CA PHE A 92 -3.62 -6.63 -10.61
C PHE A 92 -4.78 -6.31 -9.67
N SER A 93 -4.64 -5.25 -8.87
CA SER A 93 -5.69 -4.79 -7.96
C SER A 93 -5.78 -3.27 -7.94
N ARG A 94 -7.01 -2.76 -7.94
CA ARG A 94 -7.31 -1.33 -7.70
C ARG A 94 -7.65 -1.05 -6.23
N GLY A 95 -7.57 -2.07 -5.37
CA GLY A 95 -8.00 -2.01 -3.99
C GLY A 95 -7.06 -1.19 -3.11
N VAL A 96 -7.64 -0.38 -2.24
CA VAL A 96 -6.97 0.35 -1.16
C VAL A 96 -7.70 0.07 0.16
N PRO A 97 -7.01 -0.10 1.30
CA PRO A 97 -5.55 -0.18 1.45
C PRO A 97 -4.96 -1.45 0.80
N TYR A 98 -3.68 -1.39 0.42
CA TYR A 98 -2.99 -2.50 -0.22
C TYR A 98 -2.84 -3.69 0.74
N GLN A 99 -3.27 -4.88 0.31
CA GLN A 99 -3.30 -6.08 1.15
C GLN A 99 -2.02 -6.90 0.96
N MET A 100 -1.00 -6.72 1.80
CA MET A 100 0.28 -7.42 1.57
C MET A 100 0.22 -8.94 1.78
N THR A 101 -0.88 -9.46 2.35
CA THR A 101 -1.17 -10.90 2.34
C THR A 101 -1.29 -11.46 0.92
N ASP A 102 -1.61 -10.64 -0.07
CA ASP A 102 -1.63 -11.00 -1.49
C ASP A 102 -0.25 -11.53 -1.95
N ILE A 103 0.85 -10.98 -1.42
CA ILE A 103 2.22 -11.42 -1.76
C ILE A 103 2.39 -12.91 -1.51
N LEU A 104 1.89 -13.40 -0.38
CA LEU A 104 1.94 -14.81 -0.02
C LEU A 104 0.96 -15.64 -0.84
N ASN A 105 -0.26 -15.12 -1.09
CA ASN A 105 -1.30 -15.84 -1.82
C ASN A 105 -0.92 -16.07 -3.29
N VAL A 106 -0.32 -15.06 -3.92
CA VAL A 106 0.15 -15.11 -5.32
C VAL A 106 1.53 -15.77 -5.42
N GLY A 107 2.29 -15.79 -4.32
CA GLY A 107 3.69 -16.17 -4.33
C GLY A 107 4.51 -15.18 -5.16
N ALA A 108 4.23 -13.88 -4.99
CA ALA A 108 4.81 -12.80 -5.77
C ALA A 108 6.28 -12.54 -5.38
N ASP A 109 7.15 -12.45 -6.39
CA ASP A 109 8.55 -12.07 -6.23
C ASP A 109 8.75 -10.55 -6.45
N THR A 110 7.82 -9.93 -7.18
CA THR A 110 7.82 -8.50 -7.49
C THR A 110 6.51 -7.86 -7.04
N LEU A 111 6.63 -6.66 -6.44
CA LEU A 111 5.51 -5.78 -6.11
C LEU A 111 5.69 -4.44 -6.82
N ILE A 112 4.64 -4.00 -7.52
CA ILE A 112 4.57 -2.67 -8.14
C ILE A 112 3.35 -1.93 -7.59
N VAL A 113 3.54 -0.67 -7.25
CA VAL A 113 2.45 0.27 -6.98
C VAL A 113 2.53 1.36 -8.04
N GLU A 114 1.55 1.38 -8.93
CA GLU A 114 1.35 2.44 -9.91
C GLU A 114 0.20 3.31 -9.41
N ARG A 115 0.46 4.60 -9.25
CA ARG A 115 -0.55 5.54 -8.78
C ARG A 115 -0.16 6.96 -9.17
N ALA A 116 -1.14 7.76 -9.60
CA ALA A 116 -0.91 9.16 -9.89
C ALA A 116 -0.53 9.96 -8.64
N GLU A 117 0.38 10.95 -8.79
CA GLU A 117 0.94 11.70 -7.64
C GLU A 117 -0.13 12.38 -6.77
N ARG A 118 -1.26 12.77 -7.38
CA ARG A 118 -2.37 13.44 -6.68
C ARG A 118 -2.98 12.60 -5.55
N PHE A 119 -2.71 11.29 -5.53
CA PHE A 119 -3.17 10.36 -4.50
C PHE A 119 -2.12 10.06 -3.43
N ILE A 120 -0.98 10.76 -3.40
CA ILE A 120 -0.03 10.69 -2.28
C ILE A 120 -0.74 10.95 -0.93
N PRO A 121 -1.67 11.92 -0.80
CA PRO A 121 -2.42 12.11 0.45
C PRO A 121 -3.22 10.87 0.88
N ASP A 122 -3.86 10.16 -0.07
CA ASP A 122 -4.61 8.93 0.24
C ASP A 122 -3.71 7.83 0.82
N MET A 123 -2.43 7.79 0.42
CA MET A 123 -1.47 6.82 0.95
C MET A 123 -1.12 7.10 2.41
N ALA A 124 -1.12 8.37 2.82
CA ALA A 124 -0.94 8.75 4.22
C ALA A 124 -2.16 8.40 5.08
N GLN A 125 -3.35 8.26 4.48
CA GLN A 125 -4.56 7.84 5.19
C GLN A 125 -4.75 6.32 5.22
N ASN A 126 -4.23 5.62 4.22
CA ASN A 126 -4.46 4.19 3.99
C ASN A 126 -3.13 3.43 3.94
N PRO A 127 -2.47 3.21 5.09
CA PRO A 127 -1.22 2.45 5.13
C PRO A 127 -1.47 1.01 4.62
N PRO A 128 -0.46 0.36 4.03
CA PRO A 128 -0.59 -1.03 3.60
C PRO A 128 -0.92 -1.93 4.79
N VAL A 129 -1.79 -2.91 4.57
CA VAL A 129 -2.15 -3.91 5.59
C VAL A 129 -1.08 -4.99 5.61
N MET A 130 -0.11 -4.82 6.52
CA MET A 130 1.02 -5.73 6.73
C MET A 130 1.57 -5.64 8.14
N GLU A 131 2.13 -6.75 8.66
CA GLU A 131 2.87 -6.72 9.92
C GLU A 131 3.94 -5.62 9.86
N GLY A 132 3.94 -4.71 10.85
CA GLY A 132 4.98 -3.70 10.92
C GLY A 132 6.37 -4.36 10.99
N PRO A 133 7.39 -3.79 10.34
CA PRO A 133 8.69 -4.44 10.33
C PRO A 133 9.30 -4.45 11.73
N VAL A 134 9.82 -5.61 12.12
CA VAL A 134 10.59 -5.76 13.36
C VAL A 134 11.89 -5.00 13.22
N THR A 135 12.18 -4.16 14.21
CA THR A 135 13.36 -3.29 14.24
C THR A 135 13.95 -3.22 15.65
N ALA A 136 14.95 -2.37 15.85
CA ALA A 136 15.52 -2.08 17.15
C ALA A 136 15.85 -0.59 17.27
N THR A 137 15.63 -0.04 18.46
CA THR A 137 16.12 1.29 18.82
C THR A 137 17.65 1.26 18.95
N LYS A 138 18.35 2.21 18.35
CA LYS A 138 19.83 2.22 18.26
C LYS A 138 20.50 3.30 19.13
N GLY A 139 19.77 3.86 20.08
CA GLY A 139 20.19 5.02 20.86
C GLY A 139 19.63 5.03 22.27
N GLU A 140 19.89 6.12 22.99
CA GLU A 140 19.36 6.30 24.34
C GLU A 140 17.85 6.53 24.31
N GLU A 141 17.13 5.79 25.14
CA GLU A 141 15.69 5.97 25.37
C GLU A 141 15.46 6.81 26.62
N LYS A 142 14.66 7.86 26.46
CA LYS A 142 14.28 8.77 27.54
C LYS A 142 12.79 8.70 27.76
N GLU A 143 12.41 8.66 29.03
CA GLU A 143 11.01 8.81 29.44
C GLU A 143 10.56 10.25 29.18
N ALA A 144 9.56 10.40 28.30
CA ALA A 144 8.98 11.70 27.99
C ALA A 144 7.47 11.76 28.25
N LYS A 145 6.89 10.66 28.80
CA LYS A 145 5.51 10.44 29.29
C LYS A 145 4.50 11.56 29.02
N GLU A 146 3.33 11.18 28.49
CA GLU A 146 2.19 12.06 28.15
C GLU A 146 2.22 12.65 26.72
N GLY A 147 3.01 12.07 25.82
CA GLY A 147 3.00 12.47 24.39
C GLY A 147 1.96 11.76 23.54
N LEU A 148 1.18 10.83 24.08
CA LEU A 148 0.12 10.13 23.36
C LEU A 148 -1.22 10.82 23.63
N GLU A 149 -1.92 11.23 22.58
CA GLU A 149 -3.22 11.89 22.67
C GLU A 149 -4.36 10.87 22.60
N GLU A 150 -4.31 9.99 21.60
CA GLU A 150 -5.30 8.94 21.41
C GLU A 150 -4.63 7.62 21.05
N ILE A 151 -5.29 6.52 21.40
CA ILE A 151 -4.90 5.17 21.03
C ILE A 151 -6.12 4.27 20.97
N SER A 152 -6.19 3.48 19.92
CA SER A 152 -7.23 2.50 19.66
C SER A 152 -6.60 1.20 19.20
N ILE A 153 -7.18 0.10 19.65
CA ILE A 153 -6.72 -1.24 19.29
C ILE A 153 -7.94 -2.05 18.92
N GLU A 154 -7.94 -2.55 17.69
CA GLU A 154 -9.03 -3.34 17.15
C GLU A 154 -8.51 -4.61 16.46
N GLU A 155 -9.30 -5.68 16.54
CA GLU A 155 -9.04 -6.87 15.72
C GLU A 155 -9.35 -6.58 14.25
N SER A 156 -8.39 -6.83 13.38
CA SER A 156 -8.47 -6.61 11.94
C SER A 156 -7.99 -7.86 11.21
N GLY A 157 -8.91 -8.81 11.03
CA GLY A 157 -8.60 -10.10 10.40
C GLY A 157 -7.59 -10.91 11.21
N ILE A 158 -6.39 -11.12 10.65
CA ILE A 158 -5.28 -11.84 11.31
C ILE A 158 -4.38 -10.92 12.15
N TYR A 159 -4.68 -9.63 12.21
CA TYR A 159 -3.89 -8.62 12.89
C TYR A 159 -4.66 -8.02 14.07
N TYR A 160 -3.93 -7.54 15.06
CA TYR A 160 -4.36 -6.40 15.87
C TYR A 160 -3.90 -5.13 15.16
N LYS A 161 -4.82 -4.21 14.90
CA LYS A 161 -4.54 -2.89 14.37
C LYS A 161 -4.49 -1.91 15.53
N ILE A 162 -3.30 -1.35 15.76
CA ILE A 162 -3.02 -0.36 16.79
C ILE A 162 -2.89 0.98 16.10
N THR A 163 -3.80 1.90 16.37
CA THR A 163 -3.77 3.27 15.86
C THR A 163 -3.73 4.27 16.99
N GLY A 164 -3.30 5.48 16.70
CA GLY A 164 -3.32 6.56 17.68
C GLY A 164 -2.74 7.84 17.11
N SER A 165 -2.70 8.87 17.94
CA SER A 165 -2.10 10.16 17.62
C SER A 165 -1.13 10.60 18.72
N ILE A 166 -0.05 11.27 18.32
CA ILE A 166 1.02 11.74 19.19
C ILE A 166 1.00 13.26 19.19
N SER A 167 1.27 13.88 20.34
CA SER A 167 1.32 15.34 20.41
C SER A 167 2.43 15.90 19.52
N GLU A 168 2.11 16.94 18.74
CA GLU A 168 2.99 17.51 17.72
C GLU A 168 4.34 17.97 18.27
N GLU A 169 4.45 18.30 19.56
CA GLU A 169 5.73 18.69 20.20
C GLU A 169 6.77 17.56 20.23
N TYR A 170 6.34 16.31 20.05
CA TYR A 170 7.21 15.14 19.95
C TYR A 170 7.52 14.74 18.51
N LEU A 171 6.91 15.39 17.52
CA LEU A 171 7.02 15.02 16.11
C LEU A 171 7.74 16.10 15.29
N ASP A 172 8.45 15.63 14.27
CA ASP A 172 8.99 16.41 13.16
C ASP A 172 8.78 15.66 11.83
N THR A 173 9.18 16.28 10.72
CA THR A 173 9.01 15.71 9.36
C THR A 173 9.78 14.40 9.11
N ALA A 174 10.75 14.05 9.97
CA ALA A 174 11.58 12.85 9.83
C ALA A 174 11.33 11.83 10.95
N SER A 175 10.36 12.10 11.83
CA SER A 175 10.09 11.32 13.01
C SER A 175 9.62 9.92 12.62
N LYS A 176 10.22 8.94 13.28
CA LYS A 176 9.82 7.55 13.18
C LYS A 176 9.08 7.15 14.44
N ILE A 177 8.00 6.41 14.27
CA ILE A 177 7.15 5.95 15.35
C ILE A 177 7.33 4.45 15.47
N TYR A 178 7.58 4.00 16.69
CA TYR A 178 7.75 2.59 17.01
C TYR A 178 6.79 2.19 18.12
N ILE A 179 6.39 0.92 18.10
CA ILE A 179 5.63 0.31 19.18
C ILE A 179 6.44 -0.87 19.70
N ARG A 180 6.79 -0.82 20.98
CA ARG A 180 7.37 -1.97 21.69
C ARG A 180 6.25 -2.76 22.33
N VAL A 181 6.24 -4.06 22.07
CA VAL A 181 5.25 -5.00 22.62
C VAL A 181 5.90 -5.86 23.70
N ASN A 182 5.25 -5.96 24.87
CA ASN A 182 5.65 -6.79 26.01
C ASN A 182 7.09 -6.56 26.47
N ASN A 183 7.57 -5.31 26.40
CA ASN A 183 8.94 -4.93 26.76
C ASN A 183 10.04 -5.71 26.02
N ASP A 184 9.74 -6.26 24.84
CA ASP A 184 10.64 -7.17 24.12
C ASP A 184 10.81 -6.75 22.65
N THR A 185 9.79 -6.94 21.82
CA THR A 185 9.91 -6.73 20.38
C THR A 185 9.45 -5.33 19.98
N VAL A 186 10.25 -4.65 19.15
CA VAL A 186 9.96 -3.31 18.63
C VAL A 186 9.55 -3.40 17.16
N TYR A 187 8.45 -2.74 16.81
CA TYR A 187 7.91 -2.67 15.46
C TYR A 187 7.90 -1.20 15.00
N GLU A 188 8.25 -0.94 13.73
CA GLU A 188 8.04 0.39 13.12
C GLU A 188 6.58 0.52 12.68
N ALA A 189 5.90 1.56 13.15
CA ALA A 189 4.55 1.89 12.74
C ALA A 189 4.57 2.79 11.50
N PHE A 190 3.50 2.74 10.72
CA PHE A 190 3.30 3.66 9.61
C PHE A 190 2.87 5.03 10.17
N PRO A 191 3.55 6.13 9.82
CA PRO A 191 2.99 7.46 10.03
C PRO A 191 1.75 7.60 9.15
N VAL A 192 0.65 8.05 9.74
CA VAL A 192 -0.62 8.23 9.04
C VAL A 192 -1.27 9.53 9.44
N ASN A 193 -2.15 10.00 8.57
CA ASN A 193 -3.09 11.03 8.91
C ASN A 193 -4.14 10.46 9.89
N TYR A 194 -4.46 11.20 10.94
CA TYR A 194 -5.42 10.80 11.96
C TYR A 194 -6.69 11.63 11.84
N GLU A 195 -7.84 10.96 11.70
CA GLU A 195 -9.14 11.63 11.65
C GLU A 195 -9.63 11.95 13.06
N LYS A 196 -9.88 13.23 13.32
CA LYS A 196 -10.54 13.75 14.52
C LYS A 196 -11.86 14.44 14.15
N ASP A 197 -12.68 14.72 15.16
CA ASP A 197 -13.98 15.40 14.98
C ASP A 197 -13.86 16.75 14.24
N GLU A 198 -12.73 17.46 14.38
CA GLU A 198 -12.50 18.79 13.78
C GLU A 198 -11.75 18.76 12.43
N GLY A 199 -11.33 17.59 11.96
CA GLY A 199 -10.58 17.44 10.71
C GLY A 199 -9.52 16.34 10.76
N THR A 200 -8.58 16.41 9.82
CA THR A 200 -7.47 15.45 9.72
C THR A 200 -6.19 16.10 10.21
N GLU A 201 -5.47 15.42 11.11
CA GLU A 201 -4.17 15.83 11.62
C GLU A 201 -3.05 14.90 11.10
N ASP A 202 -1.83 15.41 10.98
CA ASP A 202 -0.67 14.68 10.44
C ASP A 202 0.18 14.01 11.54
N ASN A 203 -0.43 13.72 12.69
CA ASN A 203 0.22 13.25 13.90
C ASN A 203 -0.12 11.79 14.28
N GLY A 204 -0.70 11.05 13.33
CA GLY A 204 -1.18 9.69 13.54
C GLY A 204 -0.13 8.61 13.31
N PHE A 205 -0.42 7.43 13.87
CA PHE A 205 0.29 6.20 13.53
C PHE A 205 -0.66 5.02 13.38
N CYS A 206 -0.22 4.02 12.61
CA CYS A 206 -0.89 2.74 12.46
C CYS A 206 0.14 1.61 12.45
N LEU A 207 -0.07 0.61 13.30
CA LEU A 207 0.67 -0.65 13.29
C LEU A 207 -0.32 -1.80 13.13
N TYR A 208 -0.06 -2.70 12.18
CA TYR A 208 -0.66 -4.02 12.20
C TYR A 208 0.32 -5.00 12.83
N LEU A 209 -0.16 -5.77 13.80
CA LEU A 209 0.61 -6.78 14.52
C LEU A 209 -0.09 -8.11 14.37
N LEU A 210 0.59 -9.16 13.92
CA LEU A 210 -0.05 -10.47 13.77
C LEU A 210 -0.59 -10.94 15.13
N ASN A 211 -1.85 -11.39 15.16
CA ASN A 211 -2.49 -11.84 16.40
C ASN A 211 -1.71 -13.00 17.06
N THR A 212 -0.99 -13.81 16.28
CA THR A 212 -0.12 -14.89 16.76
C THR A 212 1.11 -14.40 17.54
N ARG A 213 1.45 -13.10 17.49
CA ARG A 213 2.55 -12.51 18.28
C ARG A 213 2.16 -12.25 19.73
N ILE A 214 0.87 -12.21 20.00
CA ILE A 214 0.33 -11.91 21.31
C ILE A 214 -0.21 -13.22 21.88
N ALA A 215 0.32 -13.64 23.03
CA ALA A 215 -0.25 -14.76 23.76
C ALA A 215 -1.66 -14.37 24.23
N GLU A 216 -2.61 -15.32 24.24
CA GLU A 216 -3.99 -15.05 24.67
C GLU A 216 -4.04 -14.23 25.97
N GLY A 217 -4.64 -13.04 25.91
CA GLY A 217 -4.75 -12.11 27.02
C GLY A 217 -4.16 -10.73 26.75
N ALA A 218 -3.90 -10.01 27.82
CA ALA A 218 -3.42 -8.64 27.78
C ALA A 218 -1.96 -8.53 27.30
N PHE A 219 -1.63 -7.49 26.53
CA PHE A 219 -0.25 -7.15 26.16
C PHE A 219 0.08 -5.71 26.52
N GLU A 220 1.35 -5.43 26.77
CA GLU A 220 1.85 -4.07 27.01
C GLU A 220 2.35 -3.46 25.70
N ALA A 221 1.93 -2.24 25.39
CA ALA A 221 2.38 -1.47 24.24
C ALA A 221 3.03 -0.16 24.72
N GLN A 222 4.30 0.04 24.40
CA GLN A 222 4.99 1.32 24.60
C GLN A 222 5.13 2.04 23.25
N VAL A 223 4.69 3.28 23.19
CA VAL A 223 4.82 4.14 22.01
C VAL A 223 6.11 4.93 22.13
N ILE A 224 6.96 4.83 21.11
CA ILE A 224 8.31 5.39 21.08
C ILE A 224 8.46 6.26 19.84
N VAL A 225 8.98 7.47 20.01
CA VAL A 225 9.27 8.38 18.90
C VAL A 225 10.77 8.59 18.78
N GLN A 226 11.29 8.55 17.54
CA GLN A 226 12.67 8.93 17.27
C GLN A 226 12.84 10.46 17.30
N ASP A 227 13.83 10.93 18.03
CA ASP A 227 14.20 12.35 18.13
C ASP A 227 15.70 12.48 17.85
N GLY A 228 16.05 12.79 16.61
CA GLY A 228 17.42 12.75 16.11
C GLY A 228 18.06 11.36 16.26
N ASP A 229 19.17 11.28 16.99
CA ASP A 229 19.86 10.03 17.30
C ASP A 229 19.31 9.29 18.54
N GLY A 230 18.37 9.92 19.27
CA GLY A 230 17.75 9.41 20.48
C GLY A 230 16.30 8.96 20.29
N TYR A 231 15.70 8.50 21.38
CA TYR A 231 14.34 7.98 21.40
C TYR A 231 13.60 8.49 22.64
N ARG A 232 12.31 8.76 22.50
CA ARG A 232 11.42 9.19 23.58
C ARG A 232 10.30 8.18 23.74
N ILE A 233 10.15 7.60 24.93
CA ILE A 233 8.99 6.78 25.30
C ILE A 233 7.89 7.77 25.69
N VAL A 234 6.88 7.90 24.85
CA VAL A 234 5.82 8.92 24.99
C VAL A 234 4.57 8.36 25.69
N ALA A 235 4.38 7.04 25.68
CA ALA A 235 3.33 6.36 26.42
C ALA A 235 3.62 4.88 26.66
N GLU A 236 2.92 4.34 27.64
CA GLU A 236 2.86 2.92 27.97
C GLU A 236 1.41 2.57 28.27
N GLN A 237 0.85 1.57 27.58
CA GLN A 237 -0.52 1.15 27.74
C GLN A 237 -0.63 -0.36 27.82
N THR A 238 -1.42 -0.84 28.79
CA THR A 238 -1.82 -2.25 28.85
C THR A 238 -3.11 -2.42 28.07
N VAL A 239 -3.06 -3.29 27.07
CA VAL A 239 -4.17 -3.70 26.22
C VAL A 239 -4.77 -4.95 26.83
N GLN A 240 -6.08 -5.02 27.03
CA GLN A 240 -6.77 -6.15 27.66
C GLN A 240 -7.58 -6.98 26.67
#